data_AF-A0A177C379-F1
#
_entry.id   AF-A0A177C379-F1
#
_cell.length_a   1.000
_cell.length_b   1.000
_cell.length_c   1.000
_cell.angle_alpha   90.00
_cell.angle_beta   90.00
_cell.angle_gamma   90.00
#
_symmetry.space_group_name_H-M   'P 1'
#
loop_
_entity.id
_entity.type
_entity.pdbx_description
1 polymer ?
#
loop_
_entity_poly.entity_id
_entity_poly.type
_entity_poly.pdbx_seq_one_letter_code
_entity_poly.pdbx_strand_id
1 'polypeptide(L)'
;MWLLRLLEYCLGRLLYRRRGYDSDLFFNTIPFGNLKPTLRLESPECGPAGARLTNDHSAFGAGRIPHFTWPAAPPSVKEYLFLAEDPDAPLGHANVHGIYLGIPPTTTSLGPVDLEVVRVENGVKVLKNGWTVGQNRRGWVYIPARPPRGHGPHRYFFVLVGLGEKLDLGRMDKVPTKGEVVREIEGKVVAWGVWEGTYESTF
;
A
#
# COMPACT_ATOMS: atom_id res chain seq x y z
N MET A 1 0.04 28.68 -15.36
CA MET A 1 0.39 27.59 -14.42
C MET A 1 0.38 28.00 -12.94
N TRP A 2 0.82 29.21 -12.56
CA TRP A 2 0.81 29.67 -11.15
C TRP A 2 -0.59 29.68 -10.51
N LEU A 3 -1.60 30.20 -11.21
CA LEU A 3 -2.98 30.25 -10.70
C LEU A 3 -3.54 28.87 -10.33
N LEU A 4 -3.26 27.84 -11.14
CA LEU A 4 -3.72 26.47 -10.85
C LEU A 4 -3.06 25.90 -9.58
N ARG A 5 -1.77 26.17 -9.36
CA ARG A 5 -1.07 25.76 -8.13
C ARG A 5 -1.61 26.49 -6.90
N LEU A 6 -1.93 27.78 -7.03
CA LEU A 6 -2.56 28.55 -5.96
C LEU A 6 -3.97 28.02 -5.64
N LEU A 7 -4.77 27.70 -6.66
CA LEU A 7 -6.09 27.09 -6.47
C LEU A 7 -5.99 25.72 -5.79
N GLU A 8 -5.07 24.85 -6.23
CA GLU A 8 -4.81 23.57 -5.58
C GLU A 8 -4.38 23.76 -4.11
N TYR A 9 -3.49 24.73 -3.84
CA TYR A 9 -3.05 25.06 -2.50
C TYR A 9 -4.20 25.52 -1.59
N CYS A 10 -5.01 26.46 -2.04
CA CYS A 10 -6.16 26.94 -1.28
C CYS A 10 -7.17 25.81 -1.00
N LEU A 11 -7.43 24.96 -2.00
CA LEU A 11 -8.29 23.80 -1.83
C LEU A 11 -7.70 22.78 -0.85
N GLY A 12 -6.40 22.51 -0.92
CA GLY A 12 -5.71 21.64 0.04
C GLY A 12 -5.79 22.19 1.47
N ARG A 13 -5.63 23.50 1.67
CA ARG A 13 -5.82 24.15 2.97
C ARG A 13 -7.25 24.06 3.48
N LEU A 14 -8.23 24.24 2.60
CA LEU A 14 -9.65 24.11 2.94
C LEU A 14 -9.99 22.67 3.37
N LEU A 15 -9.40 21.68 2.69
CA LEU A 15 -9.66 20.27 2.95
C LEU A 15 -8.78 19.69 4.07
N TYR A 16 -7.82 20.44 4.63
CA TYR A 16 -6.86 19.94 5.63
C TYR A 16 -7.45 19.07 6.74
N ARG A 17 -8.68 19.37 7.21
CA ARG A 17 -9.36 18.59 8.27
C ARG A 17 -10.00 17.27 7.80
N ARG A 18 -10.03 17.00 6.50
CA ARG A 18 -10.56 15.78 5.87
C ARG A 18 -9.44 14.76 5.73
N ARG A 19 -8.97 14.22 6.84
CA ARG A 19 -7.84 13.29 6.92
C ARG A 19 -7.92 12.44 8.18
N GLY A 20 -7.00 11.49 8.36
CA GLY A 20 -6.91 10.68 9.56
C GLY A 20 -7.98 9.59 9.64
N TYR A 21 -8.29 8.94 8.50
CA TYR A 21 -9.19 7.80 8.44
C TYR A 21 -8.52 6.52 8.96
N ASP A 22 -7.88 6.61 10.13
CA ASP A 22 -7.02 5.57 10.69
C ASP A 22 -7.83 4.30 11.02
N SER A 23 -9.11 4.45 11.38
CA SER A 23 -10.02 3.31 11.59
C SER A 23 -10.30 2.49 10.34
N ASP A 24 -10.03 3.02 9.14
CA ASP A 24 -10.16 2.30 7.86
C ASP A 24 -8.85 1.67 7.38
N LEU A 25 -7.74 1.84 8.13
CA LEU A 25 -6.48 1.19 7.81
C LEU A 25 -6.65 -0.33 7.81
N PHE A 26 -5.99 -0.99 6.87
CA PHE A 26 -6.06 -2.41 6.63
C PHE A 26 -5.74 -3.23 7.88
N PHE A 27 -4.69 -2.85 8.62
CA PHE A 27 -4.30 -3.53 9.85
C PHE A 27 -5.19 -3.22 11.07
N ASN A 28 -6.15 -2.30 10.94
CA ASN A 28 -7.19 -2.04 11.95
C ASN A 28 -8.50 -2.80 11.67
N THR A 29 -8.52 -3.65 10.65
CA THR A 29 -9.69 -4.48 10.30
C THR A 29 -9.75 -5.78 11.11
N ILE A 30 -10.91 -6.44 11.09
CA ILE A 30 -11.23 -7.65 11.88
C ILE A 30 -10.15 -8.75 11.83
N PRO A 31 -9.54 -9.10 10.68
CA PRO A 31 -8.55 -10.19 10.61
C PRO A 31 -7.31 -9.99 11.48
N PHE A 32 -6.98 -8.73 11.82
CA PHE A 32 -5.85 -8.41 12.68
C PHE A 32 -6.23 -8.45 14.16
N GLY A 33 -7.48 -8.15 14.49
CA GLY A 33 -8.00 -8.20 15.87
C GLY A 33 -7.07 -7.50 16.86
N ASN A 34 -6.53 -8.26 17.81
CA ASN A 34 -5.55 -7.79 18.81
C ASN A 34 -4.11 -8.26 18.53
N LEU A 35 -3.83 -8.77 17.33
CA LEU A 35 -2.51 -9.25 16.95
C LEU A 35 -1.51 -8.09 16.95
N LYS A 36 -0.38 -8.28 17.62
CA LYS A 36 0.73 -7.33 17.56
C LYS A 36 1.56 -7.57 16.29
N PRO A 37 2.20 -6.53 15.73
CA PRO A 37 3.11 -6.69 14.62
C PRO A 37 4.31 -7.53 15.05
N THR A 38 4.62 -8.57 14.29
CA THR A 38 5.73 -9.52 14.53
C THR A 38 6.73 -9.55 13.38
N LEU A 39 6.35 -9.07 12.18
CA LEU A 39 7.26 -8.94 11.05
C LEU A 39 7.93 -7.56 11.09
N ARG A 40 9.24 -7.56 10.87
CA ARG A 40 10.03 -6.33 10.71
C ARG A 40 10.09 -5.97 9.23
N LEU A 41 9.32 -4.97 8.84
CA LEU A 41 9.34 -4.39 7.50
C LEU A 41 10.22 -3.15 7.48
N GLU A 42 11.20 -3.10 6.59
CA GLU A 42 12.15 -2.00 6.48
C GLU A 42 12.22 -1.49 5.06
N SER A 43 12.59 -0.21 4.89
CA SER A 43 12.92 0.36 3.58
C SER A 43 14.35 0.89 3.60
N PRO A 44 15.34 0.12 3.11
CA PRO A 44 16.75 0.54 3.14
C PRO A 44 17.00 1.87 2.44
N GLU A 45 16.27 2.17 1.37
CA GLU A 45 16.44 3.43 0.62
C GLU A 45 15.73 4.63 1.25
N CYS A 46 14.62 4.43 1.95
CA CYS A 46 13.89 5.52 2.61
C CYS A 46 14.34 5.74 4.07
N GLY A 47 14.95 4.74 4.69
CA GLY A 47 15.37 4.76 6.09
C GLY A 47 14.31 4.22 7.07
N PRO A 48 14.38 4.62 8.36
CA PRO A 48 13.49 4.10 9.39
C PRO A 48 12.03 4.52 9.15
N ALA A 49 11.10 3.81 9.78
CA ALA A 49 9.68 4.19 9.76
C ALA A 49 9.50 5.63 10.28
N GLY A 50 8.57 6.36 9.67
CA GLY A 50 8.36 7.79 9.85
C GLY A 50 9.21 8.67 8.92
N ALA A 51 10.10 8.09 8.11
CA ALA A 51 10.92 8.84 7.17
C ALA A 51 10.09 9.59 6.12
N ARG A 52 10.65 10.70 5.63
CA ARG A 52 10.08 11.47 4.53
C ARG A 52 10.46 10.86 3.19
N LEU A 53 9.47 10.43 2.42
CA LEU A 53 9.65 9.96 1.05
C LEU A 53 10.16 11.09 0.16
N THR A 54 11.08 10.75 -0.76
CA THR A 54 11.59 11.68 -1.77
C THR A 54 10.63 11.77 -2.96
N ASN A 55 10.92 12.69 -3.89
CA ASN A 55 10.10 12.84 -5.10
C ASN A 55 10.10 11.58 -5.99
N ASP A 56 11.10 10.71 -5.88
CA ASP A 56 11.16 9.46 -6.64
C ASP A 56 9.99 8.52 -6.33
N HIS A 57 9.40 8.63 -5.14
CA HIS A 57 8.23 7.86 -4.70
C HIS A 57 6.90 8.61 -4.87
N SER A 58 6.96 9.78 -5.53
CA SER A 58 5.82 10.67 -5.72
C SER A 58 5.47 10.83 -7.20
N ALA A 59 4.27 11.34 -7.47
CA ALA A 59 3.84 11.69 -8.84
C ALA A 59 4.61 12.88 -9.44
N PHE A 60 5.51 13.51 -8.68
CA PHE A 60 6.39 14.60 -9.15
C PHE A 60 7.78 14.11 -9.57
N GLY A 61 8.09 12.82 -9.39
CA GLY A 61 9.31 12.18 -9.85
C GLY A 61 9.01 10.85 -10.54
N ALA A 62 9.84 9.83 -10.29
CA ALA A 62 9.71 8.53 -10.93
C ALA A 62 8.42 7.75 -10.57
N GLY A 63 7.75 8.12 -9.48
CA GLY A 63 6.50 7.50 -9.02
C GLY A 63 6.63 6.01 -8.66
N ARG A 64 7.81 5.58 -8.22
CA ARG A 64 8.09 4.17 -7.92
C ARG A 64 7.73 3.83 -6.48
N ILE A 65 7.26 2.61 -6.24
CA ILE A 65 7.12 2.11 -4.87
C ILE A 65 8.51 2.09 -4.19
N PRO A 66 8.60 2.40 -2.89
CA PRO A 66 9.84 2.16 -2.17
C PRO A 66 10.24 0.68 -2.19
N HIS A 67 11.53 0.41 -2.12
CA HIS A 67 12.07 -0.91 -1.87
C HIS A 67 11.86 -1.27 -0.39
N PHE A 68 11.31 -2.45 -0.16
CA PHE A 68 11.06 -3.01 1.15
C PHE A 68 11.78 -4.34 1.31
N THR A 69 12.28 -4.59 2.52
CA THR A 69 12.93 -5.84 2.90
C THR A 69 12.41 -6.31 4.25
N TRP A 70 12.35 -7.63 4.44
CA TRP A 70 11.98 -8.24 5.70
C TRP A 70 12.76 -9.55 5.91
N PRO A 71 12.91 -10.03 7.16
CA PRO A 71 13.58 -11.29 7.44
C PRO A 71 12.89 -12.50 6.81
N ALA A 72 13.57 -13.65 6.82
CA ALA A 72 12.97 -14.92 6.43
C ALA A 72 11.69 -15.21 7.22
N ALA A 73 10.71 -15.80 6.53
CA ALA A 73 9.41 -16.07 7.10
C ALA A 73 9.49 -17.06 8.27
N PRO A 74 8.71 -16.85 9.36
CA PRO A 74 8.45 -17.91 10.32
C PRO A 74 7.86 -19.14 9.61
N PRO A 75 8.11 -20.38 10.09
CA PRO A 75 7.59 -21.60 9.46
C PRO A 75 6.06 -21.66 9.33
N SER A 76 5.33 -20.88 10.13
CA SER A 76 3.88 -20.78 10.06
C SER A 76 3.39 -20.04 8.81
N VAL A 77 4.21 -19.20 8.18
CA VAL A 77 3.81 -18.41 7.02
C VAL A 77 3.93 -19.25 5.74
N LYS A 78 2.81 -19.39 5.04
CA LYS A 78 2.71 -20.13 3.77
C LYS A 78 2.60 -19.21 2.54
N GLU A 79 2.24 -17.95 2.76
CA GLU A 79 2.06 -16.95 1.72
C GLU A 79 2.10 -15.55 2.35
N TYR A 80 2.53 -14.55 1.58
CA TYR A 80 2.50 -13.15 1.94
C TYR A 80 1.46 -12.38 1.12
N LEU A 81 0.98 -11.30 1.73
CA LEU A 81 0.20 -10.22 1.12
C LEU A 81 0.90 -8.91 1.44
N PHE A 82 0.89 -7.97 0.51
CA PHE A 82 1.39 -6.62 0.72
C PHE A 82 0.35 -5.57 0.32
N LEU A 83 0.15 -4.54 1.15
CA LEU A 83 -0.80 -3.46 0.90
C LEU A 83 -0.18 -2.09 1.20
N ALA A 84 -0.43 -1.11 0.35
CA ALA A 84 -0.05 0.28 0.57
C ALA A 84 -1.30 1.18 0.59
N GLU A 85 -1.42 2.08 1.56
CA GLU A 85 -2.55 2.99 1.69
C GLU A 85 -2.23 4.33 2.38
N ASP A 86 -3.10 5.32 2.19
CA ASP A 86 -2.99 6.70 2.70
C ASP A 86 -4.30 7.09 3.43
N PRO A 87 -4.34 7.12 4.77
CA PRO A 87 -5.51 7.53 5.55
C PRO A 87 -5.70 9.05 5.59
N ASP A 88 -4.75 9.83 5.06
CA ASP A 88 -4.79 11.29 5.05
C ASP A 88 -5.36 11.86 3.74
N ALA A 89 -5.62 11.03 2.74
CA ALA A 89 -6.30 11.42 1.52
C ALA A 89 -7.72 11.96 1.80
N PRO A 90 -8.11 13.14 1.27
CA PRO A 90 -9.43 13.73 1.53
C PRO A 90 -10.56 13.06 0.72
N LEU A 91 -10.72 11.75 0.88
CA LEU A 91 -11.69 10.89 0.18
C LEU A 91 -12.76 10.28 1.09
N GLY A 92 -12.67 10.48 2.41
CA GLY A 92 -13.60 9.91 3.39
C GLY A 92 -13.24 8.50 3.87
N HIS A 93 -12.14 7.92 3.38
CA HIS A 93 -11.64 6.59 3.72
C HIS A 93 -10.14 6.51 3.40
N ALA A 94 -9.45 5.45 3.86
CA ALA A 94 -8.03 5.23 3.56
C ALA A 94 -7.86 4.85 2.09
N ASN A 95 -7.14 5.70 1.34
CA ASN A 95 -6.95 5.51 -0.08
C ASN A 95 -5.97 4.37 -0.33
N VAL A 96 -6.39 3.33 -1.03
CA VAL A 96 -5.50 2.24 -1.44
C VAL A 96 -4.56 2.71 -2.55
N HIS A 97 -3.27 2.53 -2.35
CA HIS A 97 -2.21 2.83 -3.33
C HIS A 97 -1.77 1.57 -4.09
N GLY A 98 -1.80 0.39 -3.48
CA GLY A 98 -1.50 -0.89 -4.13
C GLY A 98 -1.84 -2.08 -3.24
N ILE A 99 -2.15 -3.22 -3.84
CA ILE A 99 -2.43 -4.50 -3.17
C ILE A 99 -1.77 -5.60 -4.01
N TYR A 100 -0.97 -6.46 -3.37
CA TYR A 100 -0.27 -7.56 -4.03
C TYR A 100 -0.47 -8.86 -3.25
N LEU A 101 -1.03 -9.86 -3.92
CA LEU A 101 -1.42 -11.14 -3.35
C LEU A 101 -0.61 -12.29 -3.93
N GLY A 102 -0.55 -13.41 -3.20
CA GLY A 102 0.09 -14.62 -3.69
C GLY A 102 1.62 -14.55 -3.64
N ILE A 103 2.18 -13.72 -2.74
CA ILE A 103 3.62 -13.55 -2.62
C ILE A 103 4.20 -14.81 -1.93
N PRO A 104 5.16 -15.53 -2.53
CA PRO A 104 5.73 -16.73 -1.91
C PRO A 104 6.36 -16.46 -0.54
N PRO A 105 6.32 -17.39 0.41
CA PRO A 105 6.90 -17.22 1.74
C PRO A 105 8.45 -17.13 1.72
N THR A 106 9.06 -17.54 0.61
CA THR A 106 10.50 -17.41 0.36
C THR A 106 10.90 -15.99 -0.07
N THR A 107 9.95 -15.13 -0.42
CA THR A 107 10.22 -13.73 -0.78
C THR A 107 10.54 -12.92 0.47
N THR A 108 11.65 -12.19 0.42
CA THR A 108 12.17 -11.36 1.53
C THR A 108 12.31 -9.88 1.15
N SER A 109 11.85 -9.51 -0.04
CA SER A 109 11.88 -8.13 -0.53
C SER A 109 10.78 -7.86 -1.54
N LEU A 110 10.41 -6.59 -1.67
CA LEU A 110 9.52 -6.09 -2.71
C LEU A 110 10.04 -4.74 -3.20
N GLY A 111 10.15 -4.55 -4.50
CA GLY A 111 10.48 -3.26 -5.08
C GLY A 111 9.90 -3.04 -6.48
N PRO A 112 10.32 -1.97 -7.18
CA PRO A 112 9.77 -1.61 -8.48
C PRO A 112 9.88 -2.72 -9.55
N VAL A 113 10.93 -3.53 -9.50
CA VAL A 113 11.16 -4.64 -10.45
C VAL A 113 10.10 -5.75 -10.32
N ASP A 114 9.57 -5.97 -9.11
CA ASP A 114 8.55 -6.98 -8.83
C ASP A 114 7.17 -6.56 -9.34
N LEU A 115 6.98 -5.26 -9.58
CA LEU A 115 5.73 -4.66 -10.04
C LEU A 115 5.70 -4.40 -11.55
N GLU A 116 6.67 -4.95 -12.28
CA GLU A 116 6.73 -4.88 -13.75
C GLU A 116 5.57 -5.69 -14.37
N VAL A 117 4.73 -4.99 -15.14
CA VAL A 117 3.63 -5.60 -15.89
C VAL A 117 4.16 -6.16 -17.20
N VAL A 118 4.06 -7.47 -17.38
CA VAL A 118 4.51 -8.15 -18.60
C VAL A 118 3.41 -8.24 -19.66
N ARG A 119 2.13 -8.25 -19.25
CA ARG A 119 0.97 -8.21 -20.14
C ARG A 119 -0.29 -7.79 -19.40
N VAL A 120 -1.32 -7.42 -20.18
CA VAL A 120 -2.68 -7.16 -19.67
C VAL A 120 -3.65 -8.10 -20.37
N GLU A 121 -4.37 -8.92 -19.60
CA GLU A 121 -5.31 -9.93 -20.11
C GLU A 121 -6.70 -9.64 -19.57
N ASN A 122 -7.67 -9.38 -20.45
CA ASN A 122 -9.04 -9.06 -20.07
C ASN A 122 -9.13 -7.93 -19.02
N GLY A 123 -8.26 -6.92 -19.13
CA GLY A 123 -8.17 -5.80 -18.18
C GLY A 123 -7.38 -6.09 -16.89
N VAL A 124 -6.93 -7.33 -16.68
CA VAL A 124 -6.13 -7.74 -15.53
C VAL A 124 -4.65 -7.59 -15.85
N LYS A 125 -3.88 -6.95 -14.95
CA LYS A 125 -2.43 -6.77 -15.11
C LYS A 125 -1.72 -8.00 -14.59
N VAL A 126 -0.85 -8.58 -15.41
CA VAL A 126 -0.04 -9.74 -15.04
C VAL A 126 1.36 -9.24 -14.71
N LEU A 127 1.78 -9.44 -13.47
CA LEU A 127 3.14 -9.11 -13.03
C LEU A 127 4.12 -10.21 -13.43
N LYS A 128 5.39 -9.84 -13.63
CA LYS A 128 6.47 -10.77 -14.01
C LYS A 128 6.62 -11.96 -13.06
N ASN A 129 6.39 -11.73 -11.76
CA ASN A 129 6.46 -12.75 -10.70
C ASN A 129 5.15 -13.53 -10.50
N GLY A 130 4.10 -13.22 -11.27
CA GLY A 130 2.80 -13.89 -11.17
C GLY A 130 1.94 -13.45 -9.98
N TRP A 131 2.33 -12.43 -9.21
CA TRP A 131 1.51 -11.92 -8.12
C TRP A 131 0.23 -11.28 -8.66
N THR A 132 -0.85 -11.41 -7.88
CA THR A 132 -2.15 -10.81 -8.25
C THR A 132 -2.21 -9.36 -7.75
N VAL A 133 -2.62 -8.45 -8.62
CA VAL A 133 -2.77 -7.03 -8.32
C VAL A 133 -4.22 -6.73 -7.94
N GLY A 134 -4.43 -6.18 -6.76
CA GLY A 134 -5.77 -5.74 -6.32
C GLY A 134 -6.17 -4.36 -6.84
N GLN A 135 -7.42 -4.01 -6.58
CA GLN A 135 -8.03 -2.78 -7.06
C GLN A 135 -7.52 -1.55 -6.28
N ASN A 136 -7.19 -0.50 -7.02
CA ASN A 136 -7.10 0.86 -6.51
C ASN A 136 -7.91 1.80 -7.40
N ARG A 137 -8.17 3.02 -6.92
CA ARG A 137 -9.04 3.99 -7.62
C ARG A 137 -8.56 4.42 -9.01
N ARG A 138 -7.30 4.19 -9.37
CA ARG A 138 -6.74 4.54 -10.69
C ARG A 138 -6.63 3.33 -11.62
N GLY A 139 -6.87 2.12 -11.12
CA GLY A 139 -6.56 0.89 -11.84
C GLY A 139 -5.09 0.80 -12.23
N TRP A 140 -4.16 1.41 -11.48
CA TRP A 140 -2.72 1.28 -11.71
C TRP A 140 -2.17 0.11 -10.89
N VAL A 141 -0.92 -0.33 -11.11
CA VAL A 141 -0.29 -1.31 -10.20
C VAL A 141 -0.01 -0.66 -8.84
N TYR A 142 0.55 0.54 -8.89
CA TYR A 142 0.83 1.39 -7.73
C TYR A 142 0.44 2.84 -8.05
N ILE A 143 -0.23 3.51 -7.12
CA ILE A 143 -0.46 4.95 -7.18
C ILE A 143 0.69 5.63 -6.41
N PRO A 144 1.49 6.51 -7.01
CA PRO A 144 2.53 7.22 -6.28
C PRO A 144 1.96 8.32 -5.37
N ALA A 145 2.75 8.74 -4.37
CA ALA A 145 2.36 9.80 -3.45
C ALA A 145 2.06 11.11 -4.21
N ARG A 146 0.88 11.69 -3.95
CA ARG A 146 0.49 12.97 -4.54
C ARG A 146 -0.55 13.66 -3.64
N PRO A 147 -0.18 14.05 -2.41
CA PRO A 147 -1.07 14.81 -1.56
C PRO A 147 -1.36 16.16 -2.22
N PRO A 148 -2.57 16.73 -2.09
CA PRO A 148 -2.83 18.06 -2.61
C PRO A 148 -1.86 19.08 -2.01
N ARG A 149 -1.41 20.06 -2.82
CA ARG A 149 -0.60 21.17 -2.30
C ARG A 149 -1.32 21.83 -1.13
N GLY A 150 -0.60 22.15 -0.06
CA GLY A 150 -1.16 22.83 1.12
C GLY A 150 -2.05 21.96 2.02
N HIS A 151 -2.29 20.68 1.70
CA HIS A 151 -3.03 19.75 2.59
C HIS A 151 -2.18 19.24 3.78
N GLY A 152 -0.90 19.61 3.82
CA GLY A 152 0.07 19.13 4.79
C GLY A 152 0.68 17.78 4.40
N PRO A 153 1.56 17.23 5.25
CA PRO A 153 2.13 15.91 5.04
C PRO A 153 1.03 14.84 5.13
N HIS A 154 1.07 13.85 4.25
CA HIS A 154 0.27 12.62 4.34
C HIS A 154 1.15 11.48 4.82
N ARG A 155 0.55 10.55 5.57
CA ARG A 155 1.15 9.28 5.96
C ARG A 155 0.79 8.21 4.93
N TYR A 156 1.76 7.36 4.61
CA TYR A 156 1.63 6.22 3.72
C TYR A 156 2.02 4.98 4.49
N PHE A 157 1.07 4.08 4.69
CA PHE A 157 1.28 2.83 5.41
C PHE A 157 1.50 1.71 4.41
N PHE A 158 2.60 0.98 4.60
CA PHE A 158 2.97 -0.20 3.84
C PHE A 158 2.93 -1.39 4.78
N VAL A 159 2.04 -2.33 4.50
CA VAL A 159 1.70 -3.45 5.38
C VAL A 159 2.10 -4.74 4.71
N LEU A 160 2.91 -5.54 5.40
CA LEU A 160 3.22 -6.91 5.01
C LEU A 160 2.47 -7.86 5.94
N VAL A 161 1.76 -8.82 5.36
CA VAL A 161 0.96 -9.82 6.11
C VAL A 161 1.43 -11.20 5.72
N GLY A 162 1.84 -11.99 6.71
CA GLY A 162 2.10 -13.43 6.58
C GLY A 162 0.86 -14.23 6.92
N LEU A 163 0.45 -15.08 5.99
CA LEU A 163 -0.75 -15.91 6.08
C LEU A 163 -0.36 -17.36 6.40
N GLY A 164 -1.10 -17.99 7.33
CA GLY A 164 -0.95 -19.40 7.72
C GLY A 164 -1.52 -20.39 6.71
N GLU A 165 -2.30 -19.88 5.77
CA GLU A 165 -2.92 -20.60 4.67
C GLU A 165 -2.84 -19.75 3.41
N LYS A 166 -2.79 -20.39 2.25
CA LYS A 166 -2.81 -19.66 0.98
C LYS A 166 -4.19 -19.02 0.76
N LEU A 167 -4.21 -17.92 0.02
CA LEU A 167 -5.42 -17.28 -0.45
C LEU A 167 -6.16 -18.19 -1.42
N ASP A 168 -7.47 -18.30 -1.25
CA ASP A 168 -8.34 -18.89 -2.28
C ASP A 168 -8.75 -17.79 -3.27
N LEU A 169 -7.99 -17.67 -4.35
CA LEU A 169 -8.25 -16.69 -5.40
C LEU A 169 -9.60 -16.92 -6.10
N GLY A 170 -10.24 -18.08 -5.95
CA GLY A 170 -11.59 -18.34 -6.46
C GLY A 170 -12.70 -17.66 -5.67
N ARG A 171 -12.41 -17.16 -4.45
CA ARG A 171 -13.37 -16.47 -3.58
C ARG A 171 -13.38 -14.95 -3.74
N MET A 172 -12.57 -14.42 -4.65
CA MET A 172 -12.44 -13.00 -4.92
C MET A 172 -12.49 -12.72 -6.42
N ASP A 173 -12.76 -11.47 -6.78
CA ASP A 173 -12.59 -11.02 -8.16
C ASP A 173 -11.13 -11.10 -8.64
N LYS A 174 -10.93 -11.15 -9.96
CA LYS A 174 -9.59 -11.16 -10.58
C LYS A 174 -8.75 -9.92 -10.25
N VAL A 175 -9.40 -8.83 -9.88
CA VAL A 175 -8.79 -7.58 -9.41
C VAL A 175 -9.45 -7.23 -8.07
N PRO A 176 -9.05 -7.91 -6.98
CA PRO A 176 -9.81 -7.89 -5.74
C PRO A 176 -9.71 -6.55 -5.02
N THR A 177 -10.81 -6.13 -4.41
CA THR A 177 -10.91 -4.93 -3.55
C THR A 177 -10.27 -5.17 -2.18
N LYS A 178 -9.91 -4.09 -1.46
CA LYS A 178 -9.49 -4.18 -0.05
C LYS A 178 -10.49 -4.98 0.79
N GLY A 179 -11.79 -4.76 0.59
CA GLY A 179 -12.84 -5.44 1.34
C GLY A 179 -12.94 -6.95 1.06
N GLU A 180 -12.73 -7.38 -0.19
CA GLU A 180 -12.64 -8.82 -0.51
C GLU A 180 -11.42 -9.46 0.12
N VAL A 181 -10.26 -8.80 0.05
CA VAL A 181 -9.03 -9.29 0.68
C VAL A 181 -9.22 -9.43 2.19
N VAL A 182 -9.81 -8.43 2.87
CA VAL A 182 -10.12 -8.48 4.31
C VAL A 182 -10.95 -9.72 4.65
N ARG A 183 -12.01 -10.01 3.88
CA ARG A 183 -12.86 -11.19 4.12
C ARG A 183 -12.10 -12.50 3.88
N GLU A 184 -11.24 -12.54 2.88
CA GLU A 184 -10.52 -13.76 2.52
C GLU A 184 -9.40 -14.12 3.51
N ILE A 185 -8.79 -13.12 4.17
CA ILE A 185 -7.72 -13.36 5.16
C ILE A 185 -8.22 -13.56 6.59
N GLU A 186 -9.54 -13.50 6.82
CA GLU A 186 -10.11 -13.70 8.15
C GLU A 186 -9.73 -15.08 8.71
N GLY A 187 -9.11 -15.10 9.89
CA GLY A 187 -8.57 -16.32 10.51
C GLY A 187 -7.26 -16.85 9.90
N LYS A 188 -6.72 -16.21 8.84
CA LYS A 188 -5.48 -16.65 8.17
C LYS A 188 -4.23 -15.88 8.59
N VAL A 189 -4.36 -14.72 9.25
CA VAL A 189 -3.22 -13.87 9.62
C VAL A 189 -2.43 -14.52 10.76
N VAL A 190 -1.16 -14.85 10.51
CA VAL A 190 -0.25 -15.44 11.53
C VAL A 190 0.93 -14.54 11.87
N ALA A 191 1.25 -13.59 11.00
CA ALA A 191 2.28 -12.59 11.23
C ALA A 191 1.95 -11.33 10.43
N TRP A 192 2.31 -10.15 10.92
CA TRP A 192 2.20 -8.93 10.13
C TRP A 192 3.19 -7.87 10.59
N GLY A 193 3.44 -6.88 9.75
CA GLY A 193 4.31 -5.75 10.03
C GLY A 193 3.90 -4.55 9.20
N VAL A 194 4.32 -3.37 9.64
CA VAL A 194 3.99 -2.10 8.97
C VAL A 194 5.20 -1.19 8.95
N TRP A 195 5.38 -0.48 7.83
CA TRP A 195 6.31 0.62 7.68
C TRP A 195 5.54 1.87 7.27
N GLU A 196 5.74 2.97 7.98
CA GLU A 196 5.11 4.25 7.68
C GLU A 196 6.14 5.18 7.00
N GLY A 197 5.72 5.85 5.93
CA GLY A 197 6.46 6.96 5.35
C GLY A 197 5.58 8.20 5.25
N THR A 198 6.20 9.37 5.16
CA THR A 198 5.47 10.64 4.99
C THR A 198 5.83 11.32 3.68
N TYR A 199 4.87 11.98 3.03
CA TYR A 199 5.16 12.83 1.88
C TYR A 199 4.29 14.09 1.92
N GLU A 200 4.86 15.23 1.54
CA GLU A 200 4.15 16.51 1.44
C GLU A 200 4.47 17.18 0.11
N SER A 201 3.43 17.62 -0.59
CA SER A 201 3.55 18.47 -1.78
C SER A 201 3.83 19.90 -1.35
N THR A 202 5.05 20.38 -1.62
CA THR A 202 5.39 21.79 -1.45
C THR A 202 4.76 22.65 -2.56
N PHE A 203 4.60 23.95 -2.29
CA PHE A 203 4.01 24.91 -3.22
C PHE A 203 4.77 24.99 -4.55
#